data_AF-A0A536ELJ4-F1
#
_entry.id   AF-A0A536ELJ4-F1
#
_cell.length_a   1.000
_cell.length_b   1.000
_cell.length_c   1.000
_cell.angle_alpha   90.00
_cell.angle_beta   90.00
_cell.angle_gamma   90.00
#
_symmetry.space_group_name_H-M   'P 1'
#
loop_
_entity.id
_entity.type
_entity.pdbx_description
1 polymer ?
#
loop_
_entity_poly.entity_id
_entity_poly.type
_entity_poly.pdbx_seq_one_letter_code
_entity_poly.pdbx_strand_id
1 'polypeptide(L)'
;MNLLEALINAIRLPELRNKILFTGGILIVFRLFANIAIPNAQQSALALLFNQQALLGLLDLFSGGGLSRFSIVAMGMNPYINATIIMQLMTVISERIKEIQKEGEMGRRRIQRWSRYLTVALGAGQAYGFTVLFQNTSPAILGPLDWFQRLQIILVLTAGTVVLMWFGELITEYGIGNGVSLIIFAGIIGRGPQGVSAVFNAHSAGGGLADYVPFIIFAIIALGMTALIIEVQQAVRKIPIQSAQRVAGGREVGRRASFLPLRVNHAGVIPIIFAISVMFLPTIIANYFNAAPPATWYYRAAHWVQGNFSPSTANVPMAITYNGLYFLFTFGFTYFYTAIT
;
A
#
# COMPACT_ATOMS: atom_id res chain seq x y z
N MET A 1 18.62 -4.84 24.47
CA MET A 1 19.33 -5.06 23.20
C MET A 1 19.38 -3.74 22.48
N ASN A 2 20.59 -3.20 22.29
CA ASN A 2 20.74 -2.04 21.42
C ASN A 2 20.40 -2.49 19.98
N LEU A 3 19.61 -1.73 19.23
CA LEU A 3 19.22 -2.09 17.85
C LEU A 3 20.46 -2.35 16.96
N LEU A 4 21.57 -1.67 17.25
CA LEU A 4 22.86 -1.86 16.61
C LEU A 4 23.48 -3.24 16.89
N GLU A 5 23.38 -3.74 18.12
CA GLU A 5 23.83 -5.09 18.47
C GLU A 5 22.98 -6.15 17.75
N ALA A 6 21.67 -5.91 17.63
CA ALA A 6 20.78 -6.80 16.89
C ALA A 6 21.14 -6.86 15.39
N LEU A 7 21.49 -5.72 14.78
CA LEU A 7 21.94 -5.64 13.38
C LEU A 7 23.26 -6.38 13.16
N ILE A 8 24.26 -6.16 14.03
CA ILE A 8 25.55 -6.83 13.94
C ILE A 8 25.40 -8.35 14.11
N ASN A 9 24.58 -8.78 15.06
CA ASN A 9 24.30 -10.19 15.29
C ASN A 9 23.51 -10.83 14.13
N ALA A 10 22.61 -10.09 13.49
CA ALA A 10 21.87 -10.57 12.33
C ALA A 10 22.78 -10.87 11.11
N ILE A 11 23.87 -10.11 10.94
CA ILE A 11 24.85 -10.34 9.87
C ILE A 11 25.80 -11.49 10.22
N ARG A 12 26.12 -11.69 11.51
CA ARG A 12 27.02 -12.75 11.99
C ARG A 12 26.39 -14.14 11.93
N LEU A 13 25.09 -14.25 12.21
CA LEU A 13 24.39 -15.54 12.20
C LEU A 13 24.14 -15.99 10.76
N PRO A 14 24.67 -17.15 10.32
CA PRO A 14 24.61 -17.58 8.92
C PRO A 14 23.18 -17.78 8.43
N GLU A 15 22.28 -18.26 9.30
CA GLU A 15 20.86 -18.41 8.97
C GLU A 15 20.19 -17.07 8.68
N LEU A 16 20.36 -16.08 9.56
CA LEU A 16 19.80 -14.74 9.39
C LEU A 16 20.40 -14.03 8.17
N ARG A 17 21.71 -14.14 7.97
CA ARG A 17 22.39 -13.62 6.79
C ARG A 17 21.79 -14.18 5.50
N ASN A 18 21.56 -15.49 5.42
CA ASN A 18 20.98 -16.12 4.24
C ASN A 18 19.55 -15.63 3.99
N LYS A 19 18.74 -15.46 5.05
CA LYS A 19 17.38 -14.89 4.93
C LYS A 19 17.40 -13.43 4.45
N ILE A 20 18.35 -12.63 4.94
CA ILE A 20 18.56 -11.23 4.50
C ILE A 20 18.97 -11.19 3.02
N LEU A 21 19.95 -12.01 2.62
CA LEU A 21 20.41 -12.09 1.23
C LEU A 21 19.32 -12.57 0.28
N PHE A 22 18.52 -13.56 0.70
CA PHE A 22 17.37 -14.03 -0.08
C PHE A 22 16.33 -12.92 -0.26
N THR A 23 15.98 -12.23 0.84
CA THR A 23 15.06 -11.09 0.80
C THR A 23 15.58 -9.97 -0.11
N GLY A 24 16.85 -9.59 0.04
CA GLY A 24 17.51 -8.59 -0.79
C GLY A 24 17.55 -8.97 -2.27
N GLY A 25 17.84 -10.25 -2.57
CA GLY A 25 17.81 -10.79 -3.93
C GLY A 25 16.45 -10.65 -4.59
N ILE A 26 15.36 -11.02 -3.89
CA ILE A 26 14.00 -10.84 -4.40
C ILE A 26 13.68 -9.35 -4.61
N LEU A 27 14.08 -8.47 -3.69
CA LEU A 27 13.84 -7.03 -3.83
C LEU A 27 14.58 -6.42 -5.03
N ILE A 28 15.78 -6.93 -5.36
CA ILE A 28 16.50 -6.54 -6.58
C ILE A 28 15.72 -6.99 -7.82
N VAL A 29 15.25 -8.24 -7.86
CA VAL A 29 14.44 -8.76 -8.98
C VAL A 29 13.14 -7.96 -9.15
N PHE A 30 12.46 -7.65 -8.04
CA PHE A 30 11.29 -6.76 -8.04
C PHE A 30 11.62 -5.40 -8.68
N ARG A 31 12.76 -4.80 -8.32
CA ARG A 31 13.20 -3.52 -8.88
C ARG A 31 13.55 -3.60 -10.37
N LEU A 32 14.12 -4.71 -10.82
CA LEU A 32 14.34 -4.95 -12.24
C LEU A 32 13.02 -5.00 -12.99
N PHE A 33 12.02 -5.71 -12.47
CA PHE A 33 10.69 -5.78 -13.10
C PHE A 33 9.98 -4.43 -13.13
N ALA A 34 10.16 -3.59 -12.10
CA ALA A 34 9.64 -2.23 -12.08
C ALA A 34 10.25 -1.30 -13.15
N ASN A 35 11.41 -1.68 -13.71
CA ASN A 35 12.07 -0.94 -14.79
C ASN A 35 11.72 -1.48 -16.19
N ILE A 36 11.12 -2.66 -16.31
CA ILE A 36 10.71 -3.22 -17.60
C ILE A 36 9.34 -2.65 -17.96
N ALA A 37 9.33 -1.63 -18.83
CA ALA A 37 8.12 -1.00 -19.36
C ALA A 37 7.37 -1.93 -20.33
N ILE A 38 6.04 -1.89 -20.29
CA ILE A 38 5.21 -2.59 -21.26
C ILE A 38 5.33 -1.87 -22.62
N PRO A 39 5.49 -2.60 -23.74
CA PRO A 39 5.53 -2.00 -25.07
C PRO A 39 4.29 -1.16 -25.35
N ASN A 40 4.42 -0.12 -26.19
CA ASN A 40 3.35 0.76 -26.67
C ASN A 40 2.86 1.87 -25.72
N ALA A 41 3.48 2.06 -24.54
CA ALA A 41 3.16 3.17 -23.65
C ALA A 41 4.06 4.41 -23.91
N GLN A 42 3.43 5.57 -24.13
CA GLN A 42 4.14 6.84 -24.27
C GLN A 42 4.53 7.41 -22.89
N GLN A 43 5.82 7.37 -22.56
CA GLN A 43 6.29 7.84 -21.24
C GLN A 43 6.12 9.35 -21.03
N SER A 44 6.19 10.17 -22.09
CA SER A 44 5.98 11.62 -22.01
C SER A 44 4.54 11.97 -21.61
N ALA A 45 3.55 11.31 -22.21
CA ALA A 45 2.14 11.44 -21.85
C ALA A 45 1.89 10.99 -20.40
N LEU A 46 2.57 9.92 -19.98
CA LEU A 46 2.44 9.38 -18.64
C LEU A 46 3.02 10.33 -17.59
N ALA A 47 4.17 10.97 -17.84
CA ALA A 47 4.73 11.99 -16.97
C ALA A 47 3.80 13.21 -16.80
N LEU A 48 3.13 13.64 -17.88
CA LEU A 48 2.15 14.72 -17.83
C LEU A 48 0.92 14.36 -17.00
N LEU A 49 0.38 13.16 -17.17
CA LEU A 49 -0.76 12.67 -16.38
C LEU A 49 -0.43 12.60 -14.89
N PHE A 50 0.77 12.12 -14.55
CA PHE A 50 1.23 12.03 -13.17
C PHE A 50 1.41 13.39 -12.50
N ASN A 51 1.79 14.41 -13.26
CA ASN A 51 1.85 15.79 -12.77
C ASN A 51 0.45 16.40 -12.54
N GLN A 52 -0.56 15.96 -13.28
CA GLN A 52 -1.93 16.48 -13.17
C GLN A 52 -2.77 15.75 -12.12
N GLN A 53 -2.59 14.43 -11.95
CA GLN A 53 -3.29 13.64 -10.94
C GLN A 53 -2.37 13.23 -9.79
N ALA A 54 -2.38 14.03 -8.72
CA ALA A 54 -1.71 13.71 -7.44
C ALA A 54 -2.09 12.31 -6.90
N LEU A 55 -3.31 11.87 -7.22
CA LEU A 55 -3.85 10.56 -6.86
C LEU A 55 -3.13 9.38 -7.52
N LEU A 56 -2.69 9.52 -8.79
CA LEU A 56 -1.90 8.49 -9.46
C LEU A 56 -0.52 8.37 -8.81
N GLY A 57 0.05 9.49 -8.35
CA GLY A 57 1.29 9.50 -7.57
C GLY A 57 1.21 8.66 -6.29
N LEU A 58 0.07 8.68 -5.60
CA LEU A 58 -0.15 7.86 -4.40
C LEU A 58 -0.26 6.36 -4.72
N LEU A 59 -0.96 5.98 -5.79
CA LEU A 59 -1.05 4.57 -6.22
C LEU A 59 0.32 4.01 -6.62
N ASP A 60 1.08 4.86 -7.29
CA ASP A 60 2.40 4.55 -7.79
C ASP A 60 3.43 4.41 -6.65
N LEU A 61 3.21 5.10 -5.52
CA LEU A 61 3.95 4.91 -4.28
C LEU A 61 3.77 3.48 -3.75
N PHE A 62 2.56 2.93 -3.82
CA PHE A 62 2.30 1.53 -3.46
C PHE A 62 2.75 0.52 -4.52
N SER A 63 2.84 0.90 -5.80
CA SER A 63 3.45 0.05 -6.85
C SER A 63 4.98 0.16 -6.90
N GLY A 64 5.56 1.03 -6.07
CA GLY A 64 7.00 1.18 -5.91
C GLY A 64 7.73 1.81 -7.09
N GLY A 65 7.03 2.45 -8.03
CA GLY A 65 7.65 2.94 -9.28
C GLY A 65 6.96 2.42 -10.52
N GLY A 66 6.25 1.30 -10.38
CA GLY A 66 5.82 0.54 -11.53
C GLY A 66 4.79 1.25 -12.39
N LEU A 67 3.95 2.13 -11.81
CA LEU A 67 2.86 2.77 -12.53
C LEU A 67 3.36 3.98 -13.33
N SER A 68 4.27 4.79 -12.78
CA SER A 68 4.93 5.93 -13.48
C SER A 68 5.76 5.54 -14.69
N ARG A 69 6.05 4.25 -14.88
CA ARG A 69 6.75 3.71 -16.05
C ARG A 69 5.90 2.74 -16.86
N PHE A 70 4.66 2.52 -16.44
CA PHE A 70 3.78 1.47 -16.94
C PHE A 70 4.50 0.12 -17.15
N SER A 71 5.17 -0.33 -16.09
CA SER A 71 5.96 -1.56 -16.06
C SER A 71 5.10 -2.81 -15.95
N ILE A 72 5.72 -3.99 -16.10
CA ILE A 72 5.10 -5.30 -15.87
C ILE A 72 4.45 -5.37 -14.47
N VAL A 73 5.01 -4.64 -13.50
CA VAL A 73 4.53 -4.58 -12.11
C VAL A 73 3.77 -3.28 -11.80
N ALA A 74 3.18 -2.63 -12.80
CA ALA A 74 2.48 -1.35 -12.63
C ALA A 74 1.37 -1.38 -11.58
N MET A 75 0.69 -2.52 -11.45
CA MET A 75 -0.38 -2.73 -10.46
C MET A 75 0.15 -2.99 -9.04
N GLY A 76 1.43 -3.32 -8.91
CA GLY A 76 2.07 -3.63 -7.63
C GLY A 76 1.37 -4.76 -6.88
N MET A 77 1.33 -4.63 -5.56
CA MET A 77 0.60 -5.55 -4.67
C MET A 77 -0.87 -5.17 -4.48
N ASN A 78 -1.37 -4.12 -5.15
CA ASN A 78 -2.68 -3.54 -4.89
C ASN A 78 -3.85 -4.54 -5.06
N PRO A 79 -3.93 -5.33 -6.14
CA PRO A 79 -5.00 -6.32 -6.31
C PRO A 79 -4.99 -7.38 -5.21
N TYR A 80 -3.80 -7.78 -4.76
CA TYR A 80 -3.63 -8.76 -3.69
C TYR A 80 -4.09 -8.20 -2.35
N ILE A 81 -3.67 -6.96 -2.03
CA ILE A 81 -4.09 -6.27 -0.81
C ILE A 81 -5.62 -6.14 -0.79
N ASN A 82 -6.22 -5.66 -1.88
CA ASN A 82 -7.68 -5.54 -1.97
C ASN A 82 -8.37 -6.90 -1.81
N ALA A 83 -7.88 -7.96 -2.44
CA ALA A 83 -8.43 -9.29 -2.30
C ALA A 83 -8.37 -9.80 -0.84
N THR A 84 -7.23 -9.62 -0.16
CA THR A 84 -7.10 -10.02 1.24
C THR A 84 -8.01 -9.22 2.17
N ILE A 85 -8.17 -7.92 1.92
CA ILE A 85 -9.08 -7.06 2.69
C ILE A 85 -10.54 -7.47 2.46
N ILE A 86 -10.94 -7.71 1.21
CA ILE A 86 -12.29 -8.21 0.90
C ILE A 86 -12.54 -9.52 1.67
N MET A 87 -11.59 -10.45 1.64
CA MET A 87 -11.72 -11.71 2.38
C MET A 87 -11.77 -11.51 3.90
N GLN A 88 -11.05 -10.53 4.46
CA GLN A 88 -11.13 -10.15 5.87
C GLN A 88 -12.50 -9.54 6.22
N LEU A 89 -13.07 -8.69 5.38
CA LEU A 89 -14.41 -8.13 5.61
C LEU A 89 -15.49 -9.21 5.49
N MET A 90 -15.29 -10.15 4.57
CA MET A 90 -16.20 -11.29 4.39
C MET A 90 -16.25 -12.21 5.63
N THR A 91 -15.22 -12.27 6.47
CA THR A 91 -15.29 -13.02 7.74
C THR A 91 -16.19 -12.34 8.78
N VAL A 92 -16.40 -11.03 8.66
CA VAL A 92 -17.29 -10.26 9.54
C VAL A 92 -18.73 -10.34 9.05
N ILE A 93 -18.92 -10.28 7.73
CA ILE A 93 -20.24 -10.27 7.09
C ILE A 93 -20.86 -11.67 7.01
N SER A 94 -20.04 -12.72 6.80
CA SER A 94 -20.50 -14.09 6.61
C SER A 94 -20.11 -15.02 7.75
N GLU A 95 -21.12 -15.61 8.40
CA GLU A 95 -20.92 -16.60 9.46
C GLU A 95 -20.14 -17.83 8.99
N ARG A 96 -20.38 -18.29 7.75
CA ARG A 96 -19.66 -19.44 7.17
C ARG A 96 -18.16 -19.20 7.07
N ILE A 97 -17.76 -18.00 6.64
CA ILE A 97 -16.34 -17.66 6.51
C ILE A 97 -15.72 -17.46 7.90
N LYS A 98 -16.48 -16.93 8.85
CA LYS A 98 -16.08 -16.83 10.26
C LYS A 98 -15.84 -18.21 10.88
N GLU A 99 -16.69 -19.19 10.61
CA GLU A 99 -16.52 -20.58 11.06
C GLU A 99 -15.26 -21.20 10.44
N ILE A 100 -15.05 -21.01 9.13
CA ILE A 100 -13.82 -21.46 8.47
C ILE A 100 -12.60 -20.81 9.11
N GLN A 101 -12.65 -19.52 9.47
CA GLN A 101 -11.54 -18.87 10.17
C GLN A 101 -11.26 -19.49 11.55
N LYS A 102 -12.28 -20.02 12.23
CA LYS A 102 -12.16 -20.72 13.52
C LYS A 102 -11.61 -22.14 13.40
N GLU A 103 -11.57 -22.75 12.20
CA GLU A 103 -10.92 -24.06 11.95
C GLU A 103 -9.39 -24.05 12.14
N GLY A 104 -8.79 -22.91 12.53
CA GLY A 104 -7.36 -22.78 12.78
C GLY A 104 -6.54 -22.64 11.50
N GLU A 105 -5.40 -23.33 11.42
CA GLU A 105 -4.47 -23.18 10.29
C GLU A 105 -5.07 -23.61 8.95
N MET A 106 -5.84 -24.70 8.93
CA MET A 106 -6.47 -25.20 7.70
C MET A 106 -7.48 -24.20 7.13
N GLY A 107 -8.25 -23.56 8.01
CA GLY A 107 -9.17 -22.49 7.67
C GLY A 107 -8.49 -21.27 7.07
N ARG A 108 -7.41 -20.79 7.73
CA ARG A 108 -6.60 -19.67 7.25
C ARG A 108 -6.00 -19.95 5.87
N ARG A 109 -5.50 -21.16 5.61
CA ARG A 109 -5.01 -21.58 4.29
C ARG A 109 -6.11 -21.58 3.23
N ARG A 110 -7.35 -21.94 3.58
CA ARG A 110 -8.50 -21.89 2.64
C ARG A 110 -8.84 -20.45 2.27
N ILE A 111 -8.93 -19.54 3.24
CA ILE A 111 -9.16 -18.11 3.02
C ILE A 111 -8.04 -17.50 2.18
N GLN A 112 -6.78 -17.88 2.42
CA GLN A 112 -5.65 -17.42 1.62
C GLN A 112 -5.75 -17.90 0.17
N ARG A 113 -6.13 -19.16 -0.09
CA ARG A 113 -6.38 -19.65 -1.47
C ARG A 113 -7.47 -18.86 -2.18
N TRP A 114 -8.57 -18.56 -1.51
CA TRP A 114 -9.63 -17.72 -2.08
C TRP A 114 -9.16 -16.29 -2.35
N SER A 115 -8.34 -15.72 -1.46
CA SER A 115 -7.70 -14.42 -1.68
C SER A 115 -6.83 -14.42 -2.93
N ARG A 116 -6.06 -15.50 -3.17
CA ARG A 116 -5.23 -15.65 -4.39
C ARG A 116 -6.08 -15.68 -5.66
N TYR A 117 -7.18 -16.44 -5.67
CA TYR A 117 -8.08 -16.47 -6.84
C TYR A 117 -8.76 -15.13 -7.09
N LEU A 118 -9.23 -14.48 -6.01
CA LEU A 118 -9.82 -13.15 -6.09
C LEU A 118 -8.80 -12.11 -6.59
N THR A 119 -7.53 -12.25 -6.21
CA THR A 119 -6.45 -11.38 -6.70
C THR A 119 -6.30 -11.45 -8.21
N VAL A 120 -6.39 -12.64 -8.81
CA VAL A 120 -6.30 -12.80 -10.27
C VAL A 120 -7.50 -12.16 -10.96
N ALA A 121 -8.71 -12.36 -10.44
CA ALA A 121 -9.94 -11.76 -10.98
C ALA A 121 -9.92 -10.23 -10.90
N LEU A 122 -9.58 -9.69 -9.72
CA LEU A 122 -9.43 -8.24 -9.53
C LEU A 122 -8.27 -7.68 -10.35
N GLY A 123 -7.17 -8.43 -10.48
CA GLY A 123 -6.04 -8.09 -11.31
C GLY A 123 -6.43 -7.92 -12.78
N ALA A 124 -7.15 -8.89 -13.34
CA ALA A 124 -7.63 -8.82 -14.72
C ALA A 124 -8.59 -7.64 -14.93
N GLY A 125 -9.53 -7.43 -14.00
CA GLY A 125 -10.48 -6.30 -14.06
C GLY A 125 -9.80 -4.94 -13.96
N GLN A 126 -8.85 -4.77 -13.04
CA GLN A 126 -8.09 -3.53 -12.87
C GLN A 126 -7.14 -3.29 -14.03
N ALA A 127 -6.51 -4.33 -14.59
CA ALA A 127 -5.69 -4.22 -15.79
C ALA A 127 -6.51 -3.74 -16.99
N TYR A 128 -7.72 -4.28 -17.18
CA TYR A 128 -8.65 -3.78 -18.19
C TYR A 128 -8.99 -2.31 -17.96
N GLY A 129 -9.30 -1.93 -16.71
CA GLY A 129 -9.54 -0.53 -16.33
C GLY A 129 -8.39 0.40 -16.69
N PHE A 130 -7.13 -0.01 -16.47
CA PHE A 130 -5.96 0.76 -16.88
C PHE A 130 -5.84 0.89 -18.40
N THR A 131 -6.12 -0.16 -19.17
CA THR A 131 -6.08 -0.06 -20.64
C THR A 131 -7.09 0.95 -21.18
N VAL A 132 -8.31 0.98 -20.62
CA VAL A 132 -9.34 1.96 -21.01
C VAL A 132 -8.96 3.36 -20.56
N LEU A 133 -8.50 3.51 -19.32
CA LEU A 133 -8.08 4.81 -18.77
C LEU A 133 -6.99 5.43 -19.62
N PHE A 134 -5.93 4.69 -19.94
CA PHE A 134 -4.76 5.18 -20.66
C PHE A 134 -4.96 5.39 -22.17
N GLN A 135 -6.05 4.87 -22.73
CA GLN A 135 -6.49 5.25 -24.08
C GLN A 135 -7.29 6.55 -24.10
N ASN A 136 -8.01 6.84 -23.02
CA ASN A 136 -8.91 7.99 -22.92
C ASN A 136 -8.25 9.24 -22.32
N THR A 137 -6.96 9.20 -22.00
CA THR A 137 -6.21 10.38 -21.56
C THR A 137 -5.84 11.27 -22.74
N SER A 138 -5.70 12.58 -22.50
CA SER A 138 -5.19 13.54 -23.49
C SER A 138 -3.93 14.20 -22.93
N PRO A 139 -2.73 13.90 -23.48
CA PRO A 139 -2.43 12.97 -24.59
C PRO A 139 -2.65 11.48 -24.24
N ALA A 140 -2.97 10.68 -25.27
CA ALA A 140 -3.20 9.25 -25.11
C ALA A 140 -1.88 8.53 -24.76
N ILE A 141 -1.87 7.84 -23.63
CA ILE A 141 -0.71 7.06 -23.17
C ILE A 141 -0.56 5.79 -24.00
N LEU A 142 -1.70 5.14 -24.28
CA LEU A 142 -1.78 3.98 -25.15
C LEU A 142 -2.52 4.39 -26.42
N GLY A 143 -1.95 4.04 -27.57
CA GLY A 143 -2.63 4.20 -28.86
C GLY A 143 -3.90 3.35 -28.96
N PRO A 144 -4.61 3.42 -30.11
CA PRO A 144 -5.68 2.47 -30.40
C PRO A 144 -5.10 1.05 -30.35
N LEU A 145 -5.57 0.26 -29.38
CA LEU A 145 -5.14 -1.11 -29.16
C LEU A 145 -6.10 -2.05 -29.88
N ASP A 146 -5.53 -3.00 -30.61
CA ASP A 146 -6.30 -4.15 -31.08
C ASP A 146 -6.72 -5.04 -29.89
N TRP A 147 -7.77 -5.84 -30.06
CA TRP A 147 -8.25 -6.78 -29.04
C TRP A 147 -7.11 -7.68 -28.52
N PHE A 148 -6.25 -8.16 -29.42
CA PHE A 148 -5.11 -8.99 -29.06
C PHE A 148 -4.09 -8.25 -28.20
N GLN A 149 -3.76 -7.00 -28.56
CA GLN A 149 -2.83 -6.16 -27.79
C GLN A 149 -3.38 -5.83 -26.40
N ARG A 150 -4.69 -5.56 -26.30
CA ARG A 150 -5.33 -5.34 -24.99
C ARG A 150 -5.25 -6.59 -24.11
N LEU A 151 -5.54 -7.76 -24.68
CA LEU A 151 -5.45 -9.03 -23.96
C LEU A 151 -4.02 -9.32 -23.48
N GLN A 152 -3.01 -9.02 -24.31
CA GLN A 152 -1.61 -9.13 -23.91
C GLN A 152 -1.28 -8.24 -22.71
N ILE A 153 -1.69 -6.96 -22.72
CA ILE A 153 -1.44 -6.05 -21.59
C ILE A 153 -2.12 -6.56 -20.31
N ILE A 154 -3.36 -7.03 -20.42
CA ILE A 154 -4.11 -7.59 -19.28
C ILE A 154 -3.38 -8.80 -18.69
N LEU A 155 -2.91 -9.72 -19.54
CA LEU A 155 -2.16 -10.89 -19.11
C LEU A 155 -0.83 -10.51 -18.47
N VAL A 156 -0.07 -9.59 -19.06
CA VAL A 156 1.23 -9.15 -18.53
C VAL A 156 1.08 -8.47 -17.16
N LEU A 157 0.11 -7.57 -17.01
CA LEU A 157 -0.13 -6.87 -15.75
C LEU A 157 -0.65 -7.81 -14.64
N THR A 158 -1.55 -8.73 -15.01
CA THR A 158 -2.08 -9.73 -14.07
C THR A 158 -0.98 -10.72 -13.66
N ALA A 159 -0.19 -11.21 -14.63
CA ALA A 159 0.95 -12.08 -14.36
C ALA A 159 2.01 -11.38 -13.49
N GLY A 160 2.32 -10.12 -13.77
CA GLY A 160 3.22 -9.31 -12.93
C GLY A 160 2.76 -9.24 -11.49
N THR A 161 1.47 -8.98 -11.25
CA THR A 161 0.87 -8.98 -9.91
C THR A 161 0.99 -10.36 -9.23
N VAL A 162 0.70 -11.44 -9.96
CA VAL A 162 0.81 -12.81 -9.43
C VAL A 162 2.24 -13.16 -9.06
N VAL A 163 3.22 -12.74 -9.87
CA VAL A 163 4.64 -12.94 -9.56
C VAL A 163 5.05 -12.14 -8.32
N LEU A 164 4.57 -10.91 -8.14
CA LEU A 164 4.83 -10.16 -6.91
C LEU A 164 4.18 -10.77 -5.67
N MET A 165 2.97 -11.29 -5.80
CA MET A 165 2.31 -12.05 -4.74
C MET A 165 3.17 -13.26 -4.35
N TRP A 166 3.66 -14.00 -5.34
CA TRP A 166 4.54 -15.15 -5.12
C TRP A 166 5.85 -14.74 -4.45
N PHE A 167 6.48 -13.63 -4.86
CA PHE A 167 7.67 -13.06 -4.19
C PHE A 167 7.38 -12.70 -2.73
N GLY A 168 6.23 -12.11 -2.44
CA GLY A 168 5.83 -11.79 -1.07
C GLY A 168 5.68 -13.03 -0.20
N GLU A 169 5.14 -14.11 -0.76
CA GLU A 169 5.01 -15.39 -0.06
C GLU A 169 6.38 -16.06 0.14
N LEU A 170 7.25 -16.05 -0.87
CA LEU A 170 8.62 -16.56 -0.76
C LEU A 170 9.44 -15.83 0.32
N ILE A 171 9.36 -14.49 0.37
CA ILE A 171 10.04 -13.72 1.43
C ILE A 171 9.46 -14.08 2.81
N THR A 172 8.16 -14.35 2.91
CA THR A 172 7.54 -14.73 4.19
C THR A 172 7.98 -16.12 4.66
N GLU A 173 8.20 -17.06 3.72
CA GLU A 173 8.59 -18.43 4.02
C GLU A 173 10.12 -18.58 4.26
N TYR A 174 10.93 -18.01 3.37
CA TYR A 174 12.39 -18.19 3.35
C TYR A 174 13.18 -16.94 3.74
N GLY A 175 12.53 -15.78 3.81
CA GLY A 175 13.15 -14.50 4.11
C GLY A 175 12.93 -14.03 5.55
N ILE A 176 12.94 -12.72 5.74
CA ILE A 176 12.69 -12.07 7.03
C ILE A 176 11.36 -11.35 7.04
N GLY A 177 10.61 -11.42 8.14
CA GLY A 177 9.39 -10.65 8.34
C GLY A 177 8.24 -11.00 7.40
N ASN A 178 7.39 -10.03 7.10
CA ASN A 178 6.25 -10.18 6.20
C ASN A 178 6.63 -9.67 4.81
N GLY A 179 6.70 -10.59 3.82
CA GLY A 179 7.18 -10.27 2.49
C GLY A 179 6.32 -9.26 1.73
N VAL A 180 5.00 -9.30 1.90
CA VAL A 180 4.08 -8.32 1.29
C VAL A 180 4.38 -6.91 1.79
N SER A 181 4.58 -6.78 3.10
CA SER A 181 4.92 -5.48 3.71
C SER A 181 6.30 -4.99 3.27
N LEU A 182 7.27 -5.90 3.13
CA LEU A 182 8.62 -5.57 2.67
C LEU A 182 8.68 -5.13 1.20
N ILE A 183 7.89 -5.74 0.32
CA ILE A 183 7.81 -5.32 -1.09
C ILE A 183 7.26 -3.89 -1.17
N ILE A 184 6.18 -3.59 -0.43
CA ILE A 184 5.61 -2.24 -0.37
C ILE A 184 6.65 -1.26 0.18
N PHE A 185 7.28 -1.60 1.31
CA PHE A 185 8.31 -0.78 1.94
C PHE A 185 9.48 -0.48 1.00
N ALA A 186 10.00 -1.50 0.30
CA ALA A 186 11.06 -1.34 -0.69
C ALA A 186 10.60 -0.49 -1.88
N GLY A 187 9.32 -0.60 -2.26
CA GLY A 187 8.66 0.25 -3.25
C GLY A 187 8.68 1.73 -2.87
N ILE A 188 8.25 2.05 -1.65
CA ILE A 188 8.19 3.42 -1.11
C ILE A 188 9.60 4.00 -0.98
N ILE A 189 10.51 3.28 -0.33
CA ILE A 189 11.87 3.78 -0.07
C ILE A 189 12.65 4.01 -1.35
N GLY A 190 12.49 3.18 -2.38
CA GLY A 190 13.23 3.39 -3.63
C GLY A 190 12.80 4.63 -4.41
N ARG A 191 11.70 5.31 -4.03
CA ARG A 191 11.38 6.68 -4.50
C ARG A 191 12.05 7.77 -3.69
N GLY A 192 12.46 7.47 -2.46
CA GLY A 192 13.12 8.41 -1.56
C GLY A 192 14.25 9.19 -2.24
N PRO A 193 15.18 8.54 -2.96
CA PRO A 193 16.25 9.24 -3.68
C PRO A 193 15.75 10.26 -4.71
N GLN A 194 14.69 9.91 -5.46
CA GLN A 194 14.09 10.81 -6.46
C GLN A 194 13.43 12.01 -5.77
N GLY A 195 12.68 11.78 -4.68
CA GLY A 195 12.10 12.86 -3.89
C GLY A 195 13.15 13.81 -3.32
N VAL A 196 14.25 13.27 -2.79
CA VAL A 196 15.39 14.06 -2.30
C VAL A 196 16.01 14.88 -3.43
N SER A 197 16.28 14.26 -4.59
CA SER A 197 16.81 14.98 -5.75
C SER A 197 15.87 16.06 -6.30
N ALA A 198 14.55 15.83 -6.27
CA ALA A 198 13.57 16.81 -6.70
C ALA A 198 13.57 18.04 -5.79
N VAL A 199 13.71 17.83 -4.48
CA VAL A 199 13.84 18.92 -3.50
C VAL A 199 15.16 19.66 -3.68
N PHE A 200 16.28 18.93 -3.89
CA PHE A 200 17.57 19.56 -4.18
C PHE A 200 17.60 20.28 -5.52
N ASN A 201 16.81 19.88 -6.52
CA ASN A 201 16.76 20.57 -7.82
C ASN A 201 15.75 21.72 -7.83
N ALA A 202 14.81 21.74 -6.89
CA ALA A 202 13.88 22.84 -6.66
C ALA A 202 14.56 24.02 -5.95
N HIS A 203 15.63 24.55 -6.54
CA HIS A 203 16.14 25.86 -6.16
C HIS A 203 15.22 26.92 -6.74
N SER A 204 14.82 27.91 -5.93
CA SER A 204 14.21 29.12 -6.47
C SER A 204 15.33 29.92 -7.14
N ALA A 205 15.04 30.64 -8.22
CA ALA A 205 16.03 31.47 -8.92
C ALA A 205 16.58 32.66 -8.08
N GLY A 206 16.40 32.66 -6.76
CA GLY A 206 16.70 33.76 -5.85
C GLY A 206 18.09 33.72 -5.21
N GLY A 207 18.71 32.53 -5.07
CA GLY A 207 20.05 32.36 -4.52
C GLY A 207 20.18 32.63 -3.01
N GLY A 208 20.92 31.77 -2.31
CA GLY A 208 21.33 31.95 -0.91
C GLY A 208 20.62 31.04 0.10
N LEU A 209 20.69 31.40 1.39
CA LEU A 209 20.09 30.64 2.51
C LEU A 209 18.57 30.42 2.37
N ALA A 210 17.86 31.30 1.65
CA ALA A 210 16.42 31.23 1.44
C ALA A 210 15.98 29.98 0.64
N ASP A 211 16.84 29.44 -0.23
CA ASP A 211 16.55 28.21 -0.98
C ASP A 211 16.62 26.95 -0.09
N TYR A 212 17.41 26.99 0.99
CA TYR A 212 17.57 25.86 1.91
C TYR A 212 16.58 25.87 3.08
N VAL A 213 15.90 27.00 3.35
CA VAL A 213 14.92 27.12 4.44
C VAL A 213 13.77 26.10 4.31
N PRO A 214 13.11 25.93 3.14
CA PRO A 214 12.07 24.91 2.97
C PRO A 214 12.58 23.48 3.21
N PHE A 215 13.83 23.19 2.81
CA PHE A 215 14.46 21.89 3.02
C PHE A 215 14.68 21.59 4.50
N ILE A 216 15.21 22.57 5.26
CA ILE A 216 15.43 22.42 6.70
C ILE A 216 14.10 22.23 7.44
N ILE A 217 13.07 23.01 7.10
CA ILE A 217 11.74 22.88 7.69
C ILE A 217 11.15 21.50 7.39
N PHE A 218 11.23 21.03 6.14
CA PHE A 218 10.76 19.70 5.76
C PHE A 218 11.49 18.60 6.53
N ALA A 219 12.81 18.69 6.65
CA ALA A 219 13.62 17.71 7.38
C ALA A 219 13.25 17.65 8.87
N ILE A 220 13.03 18.80 9.51
CA ILE A 220 12.60 18.88 10.91
C ILE A 220 11.21 18.24 11.08
N ILE A 221 10.25 18.57 10.21
CA ILE A 221 8.91 17.98 10.24
C ILE A 221 8.97 16.47 10.02
N ALA A 222 9.75 16.00 9.04
CA ALA A 222 9.88 14.58 8.75
C ALA A 222 10.50 13.80 9.93
N LEU A 223 11.54 14.34 10.57
CA LEU A 223 12.16 13.75 11.76
C LEU A 223 11.21 13.76 12.96
N GLY A 224 10.53 14.89 13.21
CA GLY A 224 9.56 15.02 14.29
C GLY A 224 8.39 14.04 14.14
N MET A 225 7.84 13.95 12.93
CA MET A 225 6.77 12.98 12.63
C MET A 225 7.25 11.54 12.76
N THR A 226 8.47 11.23 12.32
CA THR A 226 9.03 9.87 12.47
C THR A 226 9.19 9.50 13.95
N ALA A 227 9.70 10.42 14.78
CA ALA A 227 9.84 10.21 16.22
C ALA A 227 8.47 9.98 16.88
N LEU A 228 7.47 10.81 16.55
CA LEU A 228 6.11 10.69 17.06
C LEU A 228 5.46 9.36 16.67
N ILE A 229 5.61 8.94 15.41
CA ILE A 229 5.12 7.63 14.95
C ILE A 229 5.79 6.50 15.73
N ILE A 230 7.12 6.56 15.95
CA ILE A 230 7.84 5.54 16.72
C ILE A 230 7.33 5.49 18.17
N GLU A 231 7.12 6.63 18.81
CA GLU A 231 6.62 6.69 20.19
C GLU A 231 5.23 6.06 20.31
N VAL A 232 4.29 6.44 19.43
CA VAL A 232 2.93 5.87 19.42
C VAL A 232 2.94 4.38 19.09
N GLN A 233 3.81 3.94 18.18
CA GLN A 233 3.90 2.54 17.76
C GLN A 233 4.52 1.64 18.85
N GLN A 234 5.46 2.17 19.63
CA GLN A 234 6.09 1.45 20.75
C GLN A 234 5.28 1.56 22.05
N ALA A 235 4.33 2.49 22.15
CA ALA A 235 3.48 2.66 23.30
C ALA A 235 2.65 1.39 23.56
N VAL A 236 2.79 0.85 24.77
CA VAL A 236 2.06 -0.32 25.24
C VAL A 236 1.40 -0.03 26.59
N ARG A 237 0.09 -0.31 26.66
CA ARG A 237 -0.65 -0.39 27.90
C ARG A 237 -0.38 -1.75 28.55
N LYS A 238 0.31 -1.74 29.68
CA LYS A 238 0.61 -2.95 30.46
C LYS A 238 -0.56 -3.25 31.40
N ILE A 239 -1.33 -4.30 31.10
CA ILE A 239 -2.40 -4.77 32.00
C ILE A 239 -1.83 -5.88 32.88
N PRO A 240 -1.78 -5.72 34.21
CA PRO A 240 -1.28 -6.77 35.10
C PRO A 240 -2.21 -7.98 35.07
N ILE A 241 -1.64 -9.16 34.83
CA ILE A 241 -2.35 -10.44 34.88
C ILE A 241 -1.71 -11.32 35.96
N GLN A 242 -2.55 -12.05 36.67
CA GLN A 242 -2.11 -13.05 37.63
C GLN A 242 -2.31 -14.42 36.96
N SER A 243 -1.21 -15.09 36.62
CA SER A 243 -1.28 -16.44 36.07
C SER A 243 -1.69 -17.41 37.19
N ALA A 244 -2.72 -18.22 36.96
CA ALA A 244 -3.13 -19.24 37.91
C ALA A 244 -2.01 -20.28 38.05
N GLN A 245 -1.35 -20.34 39.20
CA GLN A 245 -0.39 -21.39 39.50
C GLN A 245 -1.10 -22.62 40.05
N ARG A 246 -0.59 -23.80 39.69
CA ARG A 246 -0.91 -25.04 40.40
C ARG A 246 -0.33 -24.97 41.81
N VAL A 247 -1.18 -25.08 42.82
CA VAL A 247 -0.75 -25.35 44.19
C VAL A 247 -0.19 -26.77 44.22
N ALA A 248 1.11 -26.91 44.44
CA ALA A 248 1.75 -28.21 44.69
C ALA A 248 2.50 -28.12 46.02
N GLY A 249 2.08 -28.91 47.03
CA GLY A 249 2.77 -29.02 48.31
C GLY A 249 2.51 -27.91 49.34
N GLY A 250 1.37 -27.20 49.27
CA GLY A 250 0.93 -26.29 50.34
C GLY A 250 1.77 -25.01 50.53
N ARG A 251 2.70 -24.72 49.61
CA ARG A 251 3.46 -23.47 49.58
C ARG A 251 3.17 -22.73 48.28
N GLU A 252 2.67 -21.51 48.39
CA GLU A 252 2.52 -20.60 47.26
C GLU A 252 3.90 -20.20 46.73
N VAL A 253 4.37 -20.86 45.67
CA VAL A 253 5.65 -20.54 45.04
C VAL A 253 5.50 -19.31 44.16
N GLY A 254 5.77 -18.13 44.73
CA GLY A 254 6.18 -16.93 44.00
C GLY A 254 5.16 -16.35 43.01
N ARG A 255 4.40 -15.36 43.48
CA ARG A 255 3.51 -14.51 42.68
C ARG A 255 4.30 -13.69 41.65
N ARG A 256 4.66 -14.30 40.52
CA ARG A 256 5.34 -13.60 39.42
C ARG A 256 4.28 -12.76 38.69
N ALA A 257 4.20 -11.48 39.04
CA ALA A 257 3.36 -10.53 38.32
C ALA A 257 3.76 -10.54 36.85
N SER A 258 2.87 -11.00 35.98
CA SER A 258 3.02 -10.90 34.54
C SER A 258 2.12 -9.78 34.05
N PHE A 259 2.39 -9.21 32.88
CA PHE A 259 1.51 -8.23 32.27
C PHE A 259 1.21 -8.63 30.83
N LEU A 260 -0.02 -8.38 30.41
CA LEU A 260 -0.42 -8.46 29.01
C LEU A 260 -0.13 -7.09 28.36
N PRO A 261 0.79 -7.00 27.38
CA PRO A 261 1.02 -5.77 26.65
C PRO A 261 -0.06 -5.57 25.58
N LEU A 262 -0.88 -4.53 25.73
CA LEU A 262 -1.77 -4.06 24.67
C LEU A 262 -1.12 -2.88 23.96
N ARG A 263 -0.94 -2.96 22.65
CA ARG A 263 -0.36 -1.86 21.86
C ARG A 263 -1.42 -0.78 21.67
N VAL A 264 -1.00 0.48 21.56
CA VAL A 264 -1.93 1.58 21.29
C VAL A 264 -2.56 1.44 19.90
N ASN A 265 -1.78 0.99 18.90
CA ASN A 265 -2.27 0.70 17.56
C ASN A 265 -1.97 -0.76 17.17
N HIS A 266 -3.02 -1.58 17.08
CA HIS A 266 -2.94 -2.97 16.63
C HIS A 266 -3.15 -3.12 15.11
N ALA A 267 -3.78 -2.15 14.47
CA ALA A 267 -4.23 -2.24 13.08
C ALA A 267 -3.13 -1.99 12.04
N GLY A 268 -2.02 -1.35 12.44
CA GLY A 268 -0.88 -1.10 11.57
C GLY A 268 -1.25 -0.24 10.35
N VAL A 269 -0.79 -0.63 9.16
CA VAL A 269 -0.93 0.14 7.92
C VAL A 269 -2.19 -0.23 7.11
N ILE A 270 -2.92 -1.28 7.51
CA ILE A 270 -4.06 -1.77 6.73
C ILE A 270 -5.23 -0.75 6.66
N PRO A 271 -5.63 -0.09 7.77
CA PRO A 271 -6.74 0.87 7.73
C PRO A 271 -6.53 2.05 6.80
N ILE A 272 -5.31 2.61 6.75
CA ILE A 272 -5.00 3.75 5.89
C ILE A 272 -5.04 3.35 4.41
N ILE A 273 -4.56 2.15 4.06
CA ILE A 273 -4.67 1.62 2.70
C ILE A 273 -6.15 1.46 2.32
N PHE A 274 -6.97 0.95 3.23
CA PHE A 274 -8.40 0.78 2.97
C PHE A 274 -9.12 2.12 2.79
N ALA A 275 -8.81 3.12 3.62
CA ALA A 275 -9.33 4.49 3.46
C ALA A 275 -8.98 5.04 2.08
N ILE A 276 -7.74 4.87 1.61
CA ILE A 276 -7.31 5.29 0.26
C ILE A 276 -8.11 4.55 -0.81
N SER A 277 -8.26 3.22 -0.72
CA SER A 277 -9.02 2.44 -1.73
C SER A 277 -10.49 2.86 -1.81
N VAL A 278 -11.16 3.12 -0.69
CA VAL A 278 -12.55 3.60 -0.65
C VAL A 278 -12.65 5.01 -1.21
N MET A 279 -11.75 5.92 -0.82
CA MET A 279 -11.67 7.27 -1.37
C MET A 279 -11.31 7.28 -2.85
N PHE A 280 -10.72 6.20 -3.39
CA PHE A 280 -10.34 6.13 -4.80
C PHE A 280 -11.48 5.69 -5.72
N LEU A 281 -12.42 4.90 -5.21
CA LEU A 281 -13.50 4.30 -5.99
C LEU A 281 -14.36 5.32 -6.77
N PRO A 282 -14.80 6.47 -6.18
CA PRO A 282 -15.58 7.46 -6.93
C PRO A 282 -14.82 8.02 -8.13
N THR A 283 -13.51 8.25 -7.97
CA THR A 283 -12.65 8.79 -9.02
C THR A 283 -12.44 7.80 -10.16
N ILE A 284 -12.29 6.51 -9.84
CA ILE A 284 -12.21 5.45 -10.87
C ILE A 284 -13.51 5.41 -11.69
N ILE A 285 -14.65 5.40 -11.02
CA ILE A 285 -15.96 5.37 -11.68
C ILE A 285 -16.16 6.62 -12.54
N ALA A 286 -15.81 7.79 -12.01
CA ALA A 286 -15.90 9.03 -12.76
C ALA A 286 -15.07 9.00 -14.04
N ASN A 287 -13.82 8.51 -13.98
CA ASN A 287 -12.95 8.43 -15.15
C ASN A 287 -13.52 7.52 -16.26
N TYR A 288 -14.30 6.49 -15.91
CA TYR A 288 -14.95 5.62 -16.89
C TYR A 288 -15.99 6.38 -17.73
N PHE A 289 -16.69 7.35 -17.14
CA PHE A 289 -17.74 8.12 -17.80
C PHE A 289 -17.22 9.38 -18.52
N ASN A 290 -15.90 9.58 -18.65
CA ASN A 290 -15.35 10.72 -19.39
C ASN A 290 -15.65 10.70 -20.89
N ALA A 291 -15.85 9.52 -21.47
CA ALA A 291 -16.22 9.37 -22.88
C ALA A 291 -17.74 9.44 -23.12
N ALA A 292 -18.54 9.68 -22.07
CA ALA A 292 -19.98 9.78 -22.19
C ALA A 292 -20.44 11.06 -22.91
N PRO A 293 -21.63 11.06 -23.55
CA PRO A 293 -22.19 12.28 -24.13
C PRO A 293 -22.36 13.39 -23.07
N PRO A 294 -21.93 14.63 -23.35
CA PRO A 294 -21.96 15.74 -22.37
C PRO A 294 -23.34 16.10 -21.82
N ALA A 295 -24.40 15.74 -22.56
CA ALA A 295 -25.78 15.98 -22.17
C ALA A 295 -26.28 15.08 -21.03
N THR A 296 -25.55 13.99 -20.72
CA THR A 296 -26.04 12.98 -19.78
C THR A 296 -25.68 13.29 -18.33
N TRP A 297 -26.57 12.96 -17.41
CA TRP A 297 -26.40 13.28 -15.98
C TRP A 297 -25.13 12.63 -15.38
N TYR A 298 -24.78 11.42 -15.82
CA TYR A 298 -23.60 10.69 -15.34
C TYR A 298 -22.28 11.30 -15.83
N TYR A 299 -22.26 11.93 -17.01
CA TYR A 299 -21.11 12.73 -17.46
C TYR A 299 -20.89 13.93 -16.55
N ARG A 300 -21.96 14.67 -16.23
CA ARG A 300 -21.89 15.83 -15.33
C ARG A 300 -21.46 15.44 -13.92
N ALA A 301 -21.97 14.32 -13.40
CA ALA A 301 -21.56 13.78 -12.11
C ALA A 301 -20.07 13.38 -12.12
N ALA A 302 -19.61 12.70 -13.17
CA ALA A 302 -18.22 12.30 -13.32
C ALA A 302 -17.26 13.50 -13.38
N HIS A 303 -17.60 14.53 -14.16
CA HIS A 303 -16.81 15.76 -14.21
C HIS A 303 -16.80 16.53 -12.89
N TRP A 304 -17.94 16.54 -12.17
CA TRP A 304 -17.98 17.12 -10.84
C TRP A 304 -17.04 16.40 -9.87
N VAL A 305 -17.07 15.07 -9.85
CA VAL A 305 -16.17 14.25 -9.00
C VAL A 305 -14.71 14.50 -9.36
N GLN A 306 -14.34 14.54 -10.64
CA GLN A 306 -12.94 14.79 -11.04
C GLN A 306 -12.47 16.20 -10.70
N GLY A 307 -13.34 17.20 -10.83
CA GLY A 307 -13.00 18.59 -10.50
C GLY A 307 -12.97 18.87 -9.01
N ASN A 308 -13.82 18.19 -8.22
CA ASN A 308 -14.06 18.53 -6.81
C ASN A 308 -13.50 17.49 -5.83
N PHE A 309 -13.50 16.20 -6.18
CA PHE A 309 -13.10 15.11 -5.29
C PHE A 309 -11.62 14.75 -5.47
N SER A 310 -10.73 15.70 -5.21
CA SER A 310 -9.27 15.50 -5.24
C SER A 310 -8.62 16.13 -4.01
N PRO A 311 -7.53 15.53 -3.49
CA PRO A 311 -6.80 16.06 -2.33
C PRO A 311 -6.18 17.45 -2.57
N SER A 312 -6.02 17.87 -3.83
CA SER A 312 -5.38 19.13 -4.24
C SER A 312 -6.27 20.00 -5.14
N THR A 313 -7.59 19.88 -5.00
CA THR A 313 -8.54 20.70 -5.76
C THR A 313 -8.35 22.20 -5.50
N ALA A 314 -8.43 23.04 -6.54
CA ALA A 314 -8.35 24.50 -6.45
C ALA A 314 -9.42 25.11 -5.53
N ASN A 315 -10.56 24.43 -5.41
CA ASN A 315 -11.62 24.73 -4.44
C ASN A 315 -11.21 24.29 -3.03
N VAL A 316 -10.61 25.21 -2.27
CA VAL A 316 -10.10 24.98 -0.90
C VAL A 316 -11.12 24.31 0.04
N PRO A 317 -12.42 24.68 0.07
CA PRO A 317 -13.40 24.02 0.95
C PRO A 317 -13.57 22.54 0.63
N MET A 318 -13.49 22.18 -0.66
CA MET A 318 -13.65 20.80 -1.09
C MET A 318 -12.39 19.98 -0.82
N ALA A 319 -11.21 20.57 -0.98
CA ALA A 319 -9.95 19.93 -0.59
C ALA A 319 -9.94 19.63 0.93
N ILE A 320 -10.42 20.55 1.77
CA ILE A 320 -10.56 20.32 3.22
C ILE A 320 -11.56 19.20 3.49
N THR A 321 -12.70 19.19 2.78
CA THR A 321 -13.72 18.14 2.93
C THR A 321 -13.18 16.77 2.53
N TYR A 322 -12.46 16.67 1.43
CA TYR A 322 -11.81 15.43 0.97
C TYR A 322 -10.81 14.92 2.02
N ASN A 323 -9.92 15.78 2.51
CA ASN A 323 -8.93 15.40 3.50
C ASN A 323 -9.56 15.08 4.87
N GLY A 324 -10.64 15.78 5.24
CA GLY A 324 -11.43 15.49 6.43
C GLY A 324 -12.15 14.14 6.36
N LEU A 325 -12.76 13.81 5.21
CA LEU A 325 -13.34 12.49 4.95
C LEU A 325 -12.28 11.39 4.96
N TYR A 326 -11.12 11.66 4.35
CA TYR A 326 -10.00 10.72 4.37
C TYR A 326 -9.49 10.45 5.79
N PHE A 327 -9.37 11.49 6.62
CA PHE A 327 -9.05 11.36 8.03
C PHE A 327 -10.13 10.56 8.78
N LEU A 328 -11.41 10.88 8.58
CA LEU A 328 -12.53 10.19 9.20
C LEU A 328 -12.54 8.70 8.86
N PHE A 329 -12.34 8.34 7.59
CA PHE A 329 -12.24 6.94 7.17
C PHE A 329 -11.01 6.26 7.76
N THR A 330 -9.86 6.91 7.74
CA THR A 330 -8.64 6.36 8.33
C THR A 330 -8.81 6.10 9.82
N PHE A 331 -9.37 7.06 10.56
CA PHE A 331 -9.65 6.94 11.99
C PHE A 331 -10.71 5.86 12.26
N GLY A 332 -11.83 5.88 11.55
CA GLY A 332 -12.92 4.92 11.68
C GLY A 332 -12.48 3.49 11.37
N PHE A 333 -11.74 3.28 10.29
CA PHE A 333 -11.20 1.95 9.95
C PHE A 333 -10.13 1.49 10.93
N THR A 334 -9.34 2.41 11.50
CA THR A 334 -8.36 2.06 12.54
C THR A 334 -9.06 1.52 13.78
N TYR A 335 -10.15 2.16 14.20
CA TYR A 335 -10.96 1.69 15.32
C TYR A 335 -11.67 0.37 15.01
N PHE A 336 -12.31 0.26 13.85
CA PHE A 336 -12.99 -0.95 13.39
C PHE A 336 -12.05 -2.15 13.33
N TYR A 337 -10.87 -1.98 12.72
CA TYR A 337 -9.90 -3.06 12.58
C TYR A 337 -9.30 -3.46 13.94
N THR A 338 -9.04 -2.48 14.82
CA THR A 338 -8.56 -2.76 16.19
C THR A 338 -9.60 -3.51 17.02
N ALA A 339 -10.90 -3.28 16.79
CA ALA A 339 -11.96 -3.97 17.51
C ALA A 339 -12.21 -5.41 17.02
N ILE A 340 -11.89 -5.71 15.76
CA ILE A 340 -12.12 -7.02 15.14
C ILE A 340 -10.93 -7.97 15.35
N THR A 341 -9.71 -7.42 15.45
CA THR A 341 -8.46 -8.21 15.52
C THR A 341 -8.12 -8.60 16.95
#